data_AF-A0A9J6FPZ4-F1
#
_entry.id   AF-A0A9J6FPZ4-F1
#
_cell.length_a   1.000
_cell.length_b   1.000
_cell.length_c   1.000
_cell.angle_alpha   90.00
_cell.angle_beta   90.00
_cell.angle_gamma   90.00
#
_symmetry.space_group_name_H-M   'P 1'
#
loop_
_entity.id
_entity.type
_entity.pdbx_description
1 polymer ?
#
loop_
_entity_poly.entity_id
_entity_poly.type
_entity_poly.pdbx_seq_one_letter_code
_entity_poly.pdbx_strand_id
1 'polypeptide(L)'
;MLENGFSGVHLDWRGFDSPLCSHPGSETTLTTIVEHLRDLAELNRVQLTVALSASTPLAGALVDFYLLEGDRCGGLEDTRFDVLYRWLRQTEAVNVSICWPISAAVETFSKDAKSNRLSFTGLEQRSKVCNLQSSNKSSNECNVGQLPPEQGGRIFRYRATDEVALVAKKYANIWKGLDLRTNPMCVLYSDGDFDDPEGECGTPFPLLGALF
;
A
#
# COMPACT_ATOMS: atom_id res chain seq x y z
N MET A 1 -0.33 -25.25 -3.51
CA MET A 1 -0.23 -23.99 -4.29
C MET A 1 -0.22 -24.25 -5.79
N LEU A 2 0.76 -25.00 -6.31
CA LEU A 2 0.83 -25.34 -7.75
C LEU A 2 -0.41 -26.10 -8.24
N GLU A 3 -0.95 -27.01 -7.44
CA GLU A 3 -2.19 -27.75 -7.75
C GLU A 3 -3.41 -26.82 -7.94
N ASN A 4 -3.38 -25.62 -7.36
CA ASN A 4 -4.44 -24.61 -7.49
C ASN A 4 -4.09 -23.55 -8.56
N GLY A 5 -3.03 -23.73 -9.34
CA GLY A 5 -2.65 -22.83 -10.43
C GLY A 5 -1.98 -21.52 -10.00
N PHE A 6 -1.52 -21.40 -8.75
CA PHE A 6 -0.80 -20.21 -8.29
C PHE A 6 0.61 -20.13 -8.88
N SER A 7 0.97 -18.96 -9.42
CA SER A 7 2.28 -18.67 -10.04
C SER A 7 3.33 -18.16 -9.05
N GLY A 8 2.98 -17.98 -7.77
CA GLY A 8 3.88 -17.39 -6.79
C GLY A 8 3.34 -17.42 -5.36
N VAL A 9 4.25 -17.18 -4.41
CA VAL A 9 3.96 -17.03 -2.98
C VAL A 9 4.01 -15.55 -2.64
N HIS A 10 3.00 -15.07 -1.91
CA HIS A 10 3.05 -13.76 -1.27
C HIS A 10 3.13 -13.94 0.25
N LEU A 11 4.22 -13.48 0.87
CA LEU A 11 4.39 -13.46 2.31
C LEU A 11 4.03 -12.06 2.85
N ASP A 12 2.90 -11.96 3.56
CA ASP A 12 2.46 -10.77 4.30
C ASP A 12 2.66 -11.04 5.80
N TRP A 13 3.84 -10.74 6.32
CA TRP A 13 4.17 -10.94 7.74
C TRP A 13 4.03 -9.62 8.50
N ARG A 14 3.04 -9.54 9.38
CA ARG A 14 2.73 -8.33 10.15
C ARG A 14 3.21 -8.38 11.59
N GLY A 15 3.40 -7.21 12.19
CA GLY A 15 3.64 -7.04 13.61
C GLY A 15 5.10 -7.23 14.05
N PHE A 16 6.02 -7.43 13.12
CA PHE A 16 7.45 -7.52 13.41
C PHE A 16 8.03 -6.17 13.91
N ASP A 17 7.49 -5.06 13.44
CA ASP A 17 7.85 -3.69 13.84
C ASP A 17 7.05 -3.16 15.04
N SER A 18 6.07 -3.93 15.51
CA SER A 18 5.26 -3.57 16.67
C SER A 18 5.99 -3.96 17.96
N PRO A 19 6.32 -3.02 18.86
CA PRO A 19 6.94 -3.33 20.15
C PRO A 19 6.12 -4.28 21.04
N LEU A 20 4.83 -4.43 20.73
CA LEU A 20 3.90 -5.30 21.46
C LEU A 20 3.85 -6.72 20.90
N CYS A 21 4.26 -6.90 19.64
CA CYS A 21 4.11 -8.17 18.92
C CYS A 21 5.46 -8.76 18.46
N SER A 22 6.54 -7.99 18.53
CA SER A 22 7.87 -8.44 18.13
C SER A 22 8.58 -9.17 19.27
N HIS A 23 9.17 -10.32 18.94
CA HIS A 23 10.00 -11.08 19.86
C HIS A 23 11.47 -10.98 19.44
N PRO A 24 12.42 -11.04 20.41
CA PRO A 24 13.83 -11.17 20.07
C PRO A 24 14.05 -12.37 19.13
N GLY A 25 14.73 -12.14 18.00
CA GLY A 25 15.01 -13.17 16.98
C GLY A 25 13.96 -13.32 15.88
N SER A 26 12.87 -12.54 15.89
CA SER A 26 11.89 -12.57 14.80
C SER A 26 12.48 -12.14 13.44
N GLU A 27 13.52 -11.29 13.40
CA GLU A 27 14.25 -10.95 12.16
C GLU A 27 14.95 -12.16 11.58
N THR A 28 15.75 -12.85 12.39
CA THR A 28 16.47 -14.06 11.98
C THR A 28 15.49 -15.13 11.51
N THR A 29 14.37 -15.29 12.22
CA THR A 29 13.31 -16.23 11.84
C THR A 29 12.70 -15.87 10.48
N LEU A 30 12.38 -14.60 10.25
CA LEU A 30 11.83 -14.13 8.98
C LEU A 30 12.83 -14.32 7.84
N THR A 31 14.10 -13.96 8.03
CA THR A 31 15.16 -14.19 7.04
C THR A 31 15.25 -15.66 6.66
N THR A 32 15.32 -16.56 7.64
CA THR A 32 15.40 -18.00 7.38
C THR A 32 14.17 -18.54 6.66
N ILE A 33 12.97 -18.06 6.98
CA ILE A 33 11.75 -18.42 6.25
C ILE A 33 11.83 -17.94 4.80
N VAL A 34 12.27 -16.71 4.56
CA VAL A 34 12.39 -16.13 3.21
C VAL A 34 13.45 -16.87 2.39
N GLU A 35 14.59 -17.24 2.98
CA GLU A 35 15.61 -18.08 2.33
C GLU A 35 15.03 -19.41 1.87
N HIS A 36 14.34 -20.14 2.76
CA HIS A 36 13.73 -21.41 2.40
C HIS A 36 12.62 -21.28 1.35
N LEU A 37 11.81 -20.21 1.43
CA LEU A 37 10.81 -19.92 0.40
C LEU A 37 11.46 -19.59 -0.94
N ARG A 38 12.61 -18.92 -0.96
CA ARG A 38 13.35 -18.61 -2.18
C ARG A 38 13.87 -19.88 -2.85
N ASP A 39 14.51 -20.77 -2.08
CA ASP A 39 14.97 -22.07 -2.59
C ASP A 39 13.84 -22.88 -3.22
N LEU A 40 12.69 -22.92 -2.54
CA LEU A 40 11.49 -23.59 -3.04
C LEU A 40 10.91 -22.90 -4.28
N ALA A 41 10.90 -21.57 -4.31
CA ALA A 41 10.40 -20.80 -5.44
C ALA A 41 11.23 -21.03 -6.70
N GLU A 42 12.56 -21.06 -6.58
CA GLU A 42 13.48 -21.36 -7.68
C GLU A 42 13.31 -22.78 -8.22
N LEU A 43 13.24 -23.77 -7.31
CA LEU A 43 13.04 -25.17 -7.68
C LEU A 43 11.75 -25.37 -8.50
N ASN A 44 10.70 -24.64 -8.12
CA ASN A 44 9.37 -24.75 -8.73
C ASN A 44 9.12 -23.71 -9.83
N ARG A 45 10.09 -22.83 -10.12
CA ARG A 45 9.97 -21.72 -11.09
C ARG A 45 8.75 -20.84 -10.83
N VAL A 46 8.47 -20.53 -9.58
CA VAL A 46 7.41 -19.61 -9.16
C VAL A 46 8.01 -18.33 -8.61
N GLN A 47 7.21 -17.26 -8.57
CA GLN A 47 7.63 -15.98 -8.01
C GLN A 47 7.50 -15.98 -6.48
N LEU A 48 8.38 -15.23 -5.79
CA LEU A 48 8.25 -14.98 -4.36
C LEU A 48 8.24 -13.47 -4.09
N THR A 49 7.11 -13.01 -3.58
CA THR A 49 6.83 -11.62 -3.22
C THR A 49 6.69 -11.51 -1.71
N VAL A 50 7.30 -10.49 -1.10
CA VAL A 50 7.20 -10.26 0.35
C VAL A 50 6.71 -8.84 0.61
N ALA A 51 5.64 -8.71 1.40
CA ALA A 51 5.24 -7.44 1.99
C ALA A 51 5.94 -7.27 3.33
N LEU A 52 6.60 -6.14 3.50
CA LEU A 52 7.38 -5.83 4.68
C LEU A 52 7.11 -4.40 5.09
N SER A 53 7.08 -4.20 6.40
CA SER A 53 7.20 -2.86 6.94
C SER A 53 8.54 -2.25 6.53
N ALA A 54 8.49 -0.96 6.19
CA ALA A 54 9.61 -0.09 5.86
C ALA A 54 10.86 -0.24 6.74
N SER A 55 10.65 -0.62 8.00
CA SER A 55 11.68 -0.69 9.03
C SER A 55 12.51 -1.97 9.00
N THR A 56 12.18 -2.95 8.15
CA THR A 56 12.82 -4.27 8.16
C THR A 56 13.73 -4.44 6.94
N PRO A 57 15.06 -4.32 7.10
CA PRO A 57 16.00 -4.68 6.06
C PRO A 57 16.05 -6.20 5.93
N LEU A 58 15.42 -6.75 4.88
CA LEU A 58 15.74 -8.09 4.39
C LEU A 58 16.80 -7.98 3.30
N ALA A 59 17.63 -9.02 3.16
CA ALA A 59 18.60 -9.09 2.08
C ALA A 59 17.84 -9.05 0.74
N GLY A 60 17.97 -7.95 0.00
CA GLY A 60 17.25 -7.74 -1.25
C GLY A 60 17.49 -8.83 -2.30
N ALA A 61 18.55 -9.63 -2.17
CA ALA A 61 18.79 -10.78 -3.05
C ALA A 61 17.74 -11.90 -2.94
N LEU A 62 16.93 -11.93 -1.88
CA LEU A 62 16.02 -13.05 -1.58
C LEU A 62 14.56 -12.81 -2.01
N VAL A 63 14.23 -11.61 -2.52
CA VAL A 63 12.84 -11.21 -2.83
C VAL A 63 12.75 -10.58 -4.22
N ASP A 64 11.68 -10.88 -4.96
CA ASP A 64 11.46 -10.30 -6.29
C ASP A 64 10.83 -8.89 -6.19
N PHE A 65 9.99 -8.71 -5.17
CA PHE A 65 9.28 -7.47 -4.88
C PHE A 65 9.33 -7.18 -3.38
N TYR A 66 9.60 -5.91 -3.06
CA TYR A 66 9.43 -5.32 -1.75
C TYR A 66 8.17 -4.46 -1.78
N LEU A 67 7.15 -4.88 -1.02
CA LEU A 67 5.92 -4.11 -0.91
C LEU A 67 6.01 -3.26 0.34
N LEU A 68 5.97 -1.94 0.17
CA LEU A 68 5.97 -1.01 1.28
C LEU A 68 4.60 -1.04 1.95
N GLU A 69 4.52 -1.52 3.18
CA GLU A 69 3.31 -1.37 3.98
C GLU A 69 3.16 0.10 4.38
N GLY A 70 2.11 0.77 3.87
CA GLY A 70 1.88 2.19 4.17
C GLY A 70 0.57 2.76 3.67
N ASP A 71 -0.42 1.92 3.36
CA ASP A 71 -1.56 2.30 2.54
C ASP A 71 -2.78 2.85 3.29
N ARG A 72 -2.57 3.38 4.49
CA ARG A 72 -3.65 3.89 5.33
C ARG A 72 -3.53 5.38 5.47
N CYS A 73 -3.98 6.07 4.43
CA CYS A 73 -4.33 7.49 4.33
C CYS A 73 -3.84 8.45 5.45
N GLY A 74 -2.55 8.38 5.74
CA GLY A 74 -1.90 8.90 6.94
C GLY A 74 -0.95 10.05 6.64
N GLY A 75 -1.27 10.90 5.67
CA GLY A 75 -0.85 12.31 5.56
C GLY A 75 0.65 12.66 5.52
N LEU A 76 1.57 11.69 5.52
CA LEU A 76 3.02 11.93 5.50
C LEU A 76 3.73 11.04 4.45
N GLU A 77 2.97 10.52 3.48
CA GLU A 77 3.34 9.29 2.77
C GLU A 77 4.25 9.50 1.56
N ASP A 78 4.13 10.61 0.84
CA ASP A 78 5.01 10.93 -0.29
C ASP A 78 6.47 11.12 0.13
N THR A 79 6.69 11.86 1.23
CA THR A 79 8.04 12.05 1.79
C THR A 79 8.58 10.79 2.45
N ARG A 80 7.72 9.97 3.09
CA ARG A 80 8.13 8.69 3.66
C ARG A 80 8.49 7.68 2.58
N PHE A 81 7.71 7.58 1.51
CA PHE A 81 8.04 6.70 0.37
C PHE A 81 9.35 7.15 -0.27
N ASP A 82 9.54 8.45 -0.54
CA ASP A 82 10.77 8.95 -1.15
C ASP A 82 12.00 8.72 -0.25
N VAL A 83 11.88 8.93 1.07
CA VAL A 83 12.95 8.66 2.05
C VAL A 83 13.27 7.17 2.13
N LEU A 84 12.23 6.33 2.21
CA LEU A 84 12.36 4.90 2.34
C LEU A 84 12.89 4.24 1.07
N TYR A 85 12.40 4.67 -0.10
CA TYR A 85 12.92 4.28 -1.39
C TYR A 85 14.41 4.59 -1.50
N ARG A 86 14.82 5.82 -1.15
CA ARG A 86 16.24 6.20 -1.16
C ARG A 86 17.06 5.36 -0.18
N TRP A 87 16.53 5.10 1.02
CA TRP A 87 17.20 4.28 2.02
C TRP A 87 17.39 2.83 1.54
N LEU A 88 16.33 2.17 1.08
CA LEU A 88 16.39 0.79 0.55
C LEU A 88 17.37 0.68 -0.62
N ARG A 89 17.43 1.69 -1.51
CA ARG A 89 18.38 1.72 -2.62
C ARG A 89 19.83 1.92 -2.17
N GLN A 90 20.08 2.55 -1.03
CA GLN A 90 21.42 2.72 -0.46
C GLN A 90 21.93 1.45 0.25
N THR A 91 21.02 0.58 0.72
CA THR A 91 21.34 -0.60 1.55
C THR A 91 21.38 -1.92 0.79
N GLU A 92 21.92 -1.94 -0.45
CA GLU A 92 22.17 -3.15 -1.26
C GLU A 92 20.96 -3.82 -1.95
N ALA A 93 19.73 -3.30 -1.82
CA ALA A 93 18.55 -3.81 -2.54
C ALA A 93 18.50 -3.34 -4.02
N VAL A 94 19.65 -3.33 -4.71
CA VAL A 94 19.78 -2.74 -6.05
C VAL A 94 18.87 -3.45 -7.05
N ASN A 95 18.65 -4.77 -6.93
CA ASN A 95 17.89 -5.54 -7.91
C ASN A 95 16.41 -5.81 -7.53
N VAL A 96 15.90 -5.21 -6.45
CA VAL A 96 14.52 -5.45 -6.00
C VAL A 96 13.55 -4.45 -6.63
N SER A 97 12.35 -4.94 -6.95
CA SER A 97 11.23 -4.08 -7.31
C SER A 97 10.60 -3.49 -6.06
N ILE A 98 10.59 -2.16 -5.90
CA ILE A 98 9.90 -1.51 -4.76
C ILE A 98 8.52 -1.06 -5.25
N CYS A 99 7.45 -1.55 -4.59
CA CYS A 99 6.08 -1.18 -4.96
C CYS A 99 5.52 -0.07 -4.05
N TRP A 100 4.92 0.94 -4.67
CA TRP A 100 4.14 1.96 -3.98
C TRP A 100 2.73 1.43 -3.68
N PRO A 101 2.30 1.39 -2.41
CA PRO A 101 0.98 0.90 -2.05
C PRO A 101 -0.11 1.94 -2.39
N ILE A 102 -1.21 1.46 -2.98
CA ILE A 102 -2.45 2.20 -3.19
C ILE A 102 -3.65 1.30 -2.87
N SER A 103 -4.43 1.69 -1.88
CA SER A 103 -5.61 0.95 -1.44
C SER A 103 -6.84 1.63 -2.02
N ALA A 104 -7.74 0.82 -2.56
CA ALA A 104 -9.04 1.33 -2.97
C ALA A 104 -10.04 1.49 -1.81
N ALA A 105 -9.71 0.94 -0.63
CA ALA A 105 -10.54 1.03 0.54
C ALA A 105 -10.60 2.44 1.11
N VAL A 106 -11.79 2.80 1.59
CA VAL A 106 -12.03 4.04 2.32
C VAL A 106 -11.94 3.74 3.80
N GLU A 107 -11.07 4.44 4.52
CA GLU A 107 -11.02 4.34 5.97
C GLU A 107 -12.18 5.11 6.59
N THR A 108 -12.83 4.49 7.57
CA THR A 108 -13.91 5.13 8.31
C THR A 108 -13.57 5.33 9.76
N PHE A 109 -14.03 6.46 10.30
CA PHE A 109 -13.80 6.88 11.65
C PHE A 109 -15.10 7.35 12.28
N SER A 110 -15.25 7.04 13.56
CA SER A 110 -16.20 7.69 14.46
C SER A 110 -15.50 8.81 15.20
N LYS A 111 -16.24 9.88 15.47
CA LYS A 111 -15.75 10.99 16.29
C LYS A 111 -16.35 10.88 17.68
N ASP A 112 -15.50 10.78 18.69
CA ASP A 112 -15.94 10.90 20.08
C ASP A 112 -16.37 12.35 20.35
N ALA A 113 -17.64 12.54 20.71
CA ALA A 113 -18.23 13.85 20.97
C ALA A 113 -17.56 14.61 22.13
N LYS A 114 -16.99 13.89 23.11
CA LYS A 114 -16.36 14.51 24.30
C LYS A 114 -14.91 14.86 24.06
N SER A 115 -14.16 13.99 23.37
CA SER A 115 -12.71 14.14 23.21
C SER A 115 -12.31 14.71 21.85
N ASN A 116 -13.25 14.84 20.90
CA ASN A 116 -12.98 15.13 19.49
C ASN A 116 -11.98 14.16 18.83
N ARG A 117 -11.68 13.02 19.48
CA ARG A 117 -10.77 12.01 18.95
C ARG A 117 -11.47 11.21 17.87
N LEU A 118 -10.72 10.91 16.82
CA LEU A 118 -11.14 9.98 15.78
C LEU A 118 -10.74 8.58 16.19
N SER A 119 -11.70 7.67 16.14
CA SER A 119 -11.50 6.24 16.36
C SER A 119 -11.79 5.51 15.06
N PHE A 120 -10.81 4.76 14.55
CA PHE A 120 -11.00 3.93 13.35
C PHE A 120 -12.11 2.92 13.60
N THR A 121 -13.06 2.83 12.66
CA THR A 121 -14.23 1.95 12.76
C THR A 121 -14.23 0.84 11.71
N GLY A 122 -13.46 0.98 10.63
CA GLY A 122 -13.39 -0.05 9.61
C GLY A 122 -13.12 0.53 8.22
N LEU A 123 -13.26 -0.34 7.22
CA LEU A 123 -13.09 -0.02 5.81
C LEU A 123 -14.45 -0.05 5.10
N GLU A 124 -14.62 0.80 4.09
CA GLU A 124 -15.82 0.87 3.26
C GLU A 124 -15.43 0.99 1.78
N GLN A 125 -16.34 0.62 0.89
CA GLN A 125 -16.15 0.77 -0.54
C GLN A 125 -16.08 2.24 -0.96
N ARG A 126 -15.35 2.50 -2.04
CA ARG A 126 -15.20 3.82 -2.66
C ARG A 126 -16.52 4.46 -3.06
N SER A 127 -17.52 3.65 -3.43
CA SER A 127 -18.88 4.11 -3.71
C SER A 127 -19.47 4.99 -2.60
N LYS A 128 -19.06 4.80 -1.34
CA LYS A 128 -19.52 5.59 -0.19
C LYS A 128 -19.03 7.04 -0.20
N VAL A 129 -17.98 7.36 -0.95
CA VAL A 129 -17.36 8.69 -0.94
C VAL A 129 -17.52 9.47 -2.26
N CYS A 130 -18.14 8.89 -3.29
CA CYS A 130 -18.28 9.54 -4.61
C CYS A 130 -18.90 10.94 -4.55
N ASN A 131 -19.87 11.13 -3.64
CA ASN A 131 -20.64 12.36 -3.52
C ASN A 131 -20.23 13.21 -2.31
N LEU A 132 -19.19 12.82 -1.58
CA LEU A 132 -18.70 13.61 -0.46
C LEU A 132 -17.84 14.77 -0.97
N GLN A 133 -18.17 15.97 -0.52
CA GLN A 133 -17.26 17.10 -0.70
C GLN A 133 -16.05 16.90 0.21
N SER A 134 -14.85 16.82 -0.37
CA SER A 134 -13.62 16.76 0.43
C SER A 134 -13.32 18.13 1.04
N SER A 135 -12.99 18.13 2.33
CA SER A 135 -12.57 19.35 3.04
C SER A 135 -11.08 19.67 2.86
N ASN A 136 -10.32 18.74 2.28
CA ASN A 136 -8.88 18.85 2.10
C ASN A 136 -8.53 18.55 0.64
N LYS A 137 -7.97 19.54 -0.07
CA LYS A 137 -7.53 19.44 -1.49
C LYS A 137 -6.01 19.50 -1.64
N SER A 138 -5.26 19.35 -0.55
CA SER A 138 -3.81 19.32 -0.60
C SER A 138 -3.36 18.06 -1.35
N SER A 139 -2.48 18.20 -2.34
CA SER A 139 -2.03 17.11 -3.23
C SER A 139 -1.23 16.01 -2.53
N ASN A 140 -0.94 16.17 -1.24
CA ASN A 140 -0.06 15.28 -0.47
C ASN A 140 -0.75 14.72 0.79
N GLU A 141 -2.04 15.01 0.99
CA GLU A 141 -2.82 14.56 2.13
C GLU A 141 -4.09 13.88 1.63
N CYS A 142 -4.45 12.74 2.24
CA CYS A 142 -5.70 12.09 1.90
C CYS A 142 -6.90 13.01 2.06
N ASN A 143 -7.85 12.82 1.16
CA ASN A 143 -9.11 13.54 1.19
C ASN A 143 -9.90 13.09 2.43
N VAL A 144 -10.48 14.08 3.11
CA VAL A 144 -11.37 13.85 4.26
C VAL A 144 -12.77 14.26 3.90
N GLY A 145 -13.67 13.27 3.86
CA GLY A 145 -15.11 13.44 3.72
C GLY A 145 -15.80 13.25 5.06
N GLN A 146 -16.94 13.89 5.26
CA GLN A 146 -17.77 13.66 6.44
C GLN A 146 -19.23 13.60 6.01
N LEU A 147 -19.95 12.59 6.50
CA LEU A 147 -21.40 12.55 6.35
C LEU A 147 -22.07 13.57 7.28
N PRO A 148 -23.22 14.14 6.89
CA PRO A 148 -23.98 15.02 7.77
C PRO A 148 -24.28 14.37 9.14
N PRO A 149 -24.41 15.14 10.23
CA PRO A 149 -24.71 14.62 11.56
C PRO A 149 -25.97 13.73 11.61
N GLU A 150 -27.00 14.09 10.84
CA GLU A 150 -28.24 13.33 10.70
C GLU A 150 -28.06 11.96 10.03
N GLN A 151 -26.95 11.75 9.33
CA GLN A 151 -26.52 10.47 8.74
C GLN A 151 -25.42 9.80 9.57
N GLY A 152 -25.32 10.14 10.86
CA GLY A 152 -24.39 9.53 11.82
C GLY A 152 -23.02 10.19 11.88
N GLY A 153 -22.76 11.26 11.12
CA GLY A 153 -21.55 12.08 11.27
C GLY A 153 -20.22 11.36 11.03
N ARG A 154 -20.24 10.18 10.36
CA ARG A 154 -19.05 9.37 10.08
C ARG A 154 -18.04 10.16 9.25
N ILE A 155 -16.77 9.98 9.57
CA ILE A 155 -15.65 10.61 8.86
C ILE A 155 -14.97 9.55 8.01
N PHE A 156 -14.62 9.94 6.80
CA PHE A 156 -14.02 9.09 5.77
C PHE A 156 -12.66 9.66 5.41
N ARG A 157 -11.65 8.80 5.26
CA ARG A 157 -10.37 9.15 4.65
C ARG A 157 -10.15 8.27 3.43
N TYR A 158 -9.78 8.89 2.32
CA TYR A 158 -9.63 8.21 1.05
C TYR A 158 -8.66 8.96 0.14
N ARG A 159 -8.10 8.26 -0.85
CA ARG A 159 -7.35 8.89 -1.95
C ARG A 159 -8.29 9.27 -3.08
N ALA A 160 -8.18 10.50 -3.56
CA ALA A 160 -8.96 10.93 -4.71
C ALA A 160 -8.34 10.41 -6.03
N THR A 161 -9.16 10.27 -7.06
CA THR A 161 -8.74 9.70 -8.34
C THR A 161 -7.70 10.57 -9.04
N ASP A 162 -7.85 11.89 -8.96
CA ASP A 162 -6.91 12.87 -9.48
C ASP A 162 -5.57 12.87 -8.74
N GLU A 163 -5.57 12.67 -7.43
CA GLU A 163 -4.37 12.48 -6.61
C GLU A 163 -3.60 11.22 -7.06
N VAL A 164 -4.30 10.08 -7.20
CA VAL A 164 -3.69 8.84 -7.69
C VAL A 164 -3.09 9.01 -9.09
N ALA A 165 -3.80 9.69 -10.00
CA ALA A 165 -3.28 9.99 -11.33
C ALA A 165 -2.05 10.92 -11.30
N LEU A 166 -2.06 11.92 -10.40
CA LEU A 166 -0.97 12.88 -10.26
C LEU A 166 0.30 12.21 -9.72
N VAL A 167 0.15 11.32 -8.75
CA VAL A 167 1.28 10.58 -8.17
C VAL A 167 1.75 9.48 -9.12
N ALA A 168 0.86 8.78 -9.82
CA ALA A 168 1.22 7.86 -10.90
C ALA A 168 2.06 8.58 -11.98
N LYS A 169 1.68 9.80 -12.38
CA LYS A 169 2.45 10.64 -13.30
C LYS A 169 3.79 11.10 -12.72
N LYS A 170 3.84 11.48 -11.44
CA LYS A 170 5.08 11.85 -10.72
C LYS A 170 6.07 10.69 -10.74
N TYR A 171 5.63 9.49 -10.37
CA TYR A 171 6.49 8.31 -10.38
C TYR A 171 6.81 7.82 -11.79
N ALA A 172 5.91 7.93 -12.76
CA ALA A 172 6.23 7.65 -14.17
C ALA A 172 7.37 8.51 -14.72
N ASN A 173 7.50 9.76 -14.28
CA ASN A 173 8.63 10.61 -14.65
C ASN A 173 9.92 10.19 -13.94
N ILE A 174 9.85 9.75 -12.68
CA ILE A 174 10.98 9.15 -11.97
C ILE A 174 11.40 7.83 -12.67
N TRP A 175 10.44 7.03 -13.13
CA TRP A 175 10.65 5.77 -13.85
C TRP A 175 11.40 5.96 -15.17
N LYS A 176 11.12 7.04 -15.92
CA LYS A 176 11.82 7.36 -17.18
C LYS A 176 13.28 7.75 -16.99
N GLY A 177 13.64 8.28 -15.82
CA GLY A 177 15.01 8.68 -15.50
C GLY A 177 15.89 7.57 -14.94
N LEU A 178 15.29 6.43 -14.56
CA LEU A 178 15.98 5.27 -13.98
C LEU A 178 16.12 4.18 -15.05
N ASP A 179 17.25 3.47 -15.06
CA ASP A 179 17.39 2.26 -15.88
C ASP A 179 16.47 1.17 -15.31
N LEU A 180 15.29 0.99 -15.92
CA LEU A 180 14.27 0.04 -15.49
C LEU A 180 14.75 -1.41 -15.49
N ARG A 181 15.87 -1.73 -16.15
CA ARG A 181 16.49 -3.07 -16.09
C ARG A 181 17.17 -3.35 -14.76
N THR A 182 17.55 -2.31 -14.03
CA THR A 182 18.21 -2.43 -12.72
C THR A 182 17.35 -1.89 -11.59
N ASN A 183 16.28 -1.12 -11.85
CA ASN A 183 15.47 -0.50 -10.81
C ASN A 183 13.97 -0.50 -11.12
N PRO A 184 13.33 -1.68 -11.19
CA PRO A 184 11.88 -1.74 -11.32
C PRO A 184 11.19 -1.06 -10.14
N MET A 185 10.23 -0.19 -10.43
CA MET A 185 9.24 0.30 -9.46
C MET A 185 7.87 -0.17 -9.91
N CYS A 186 7.01 -0.47 -8.96
CA CYS A 186 5.68 -1.01 -9.19
C CYS A 186 4.64 -0.27 -8.35
N VAL A 187 3.37 -0.56 -8.60
CA VAL A 187 2.27 -0.19 -7.71
C VAL A 187 1.72 -1.49 -7.13
N LEU A 188 1.55 -1.53 -5.81
CA LEU A 188 0.72 -2.52 -5.15
C LEU A 188 -0.67 -1.93 -5.02
N TYR A 189 -1.57 -2.31 -5.92
CA TYR A 189 -2.97 -1.95 -5.81
C TYR A 189 -3.68 -2.97 -4.91
N SER A 190 -4.08 -2.52 -3.72
CA SER A 190 -4.71 -3.33 -2.68
C SER A 190 -6.20 -3.03 -2.56
N ASP A 191 -6.95 -3.96 -1.96
CA ASP A 191 -8.39 -3.84 -1.71
C ASP A 191 -9.20 -3.50 -2.98
N GLY A 192 -8.86 -4.09 -4.14
CA GLY A 192 -9.49 -3.75 -5.42
C GLY A 192 -11.00 -4.01 -5.48
N ASP A 193 -11.51 -4.88 -4.62
CA ASP A 193 -12.95 -5.12 -4.40
C ASP A 193 -13.65 -3.98 -3.65
N PHE A 194 -12.87 -3.10 -3.00
CA PHE A 194 -13.33 -1.86 -2.38
C PHE A 194 -13.27 -0.65 -3.31
N ASP A 195 -12.78 -0.80 -4.54
CA ASP A 195 -12.96 0.25 -5.55
C ASP A 195 -14.45 0.36 -5.93
N ASP A 196 -14.73 0.96 -7.07
CA ASP A 196 -16.09 1.10 -7.57
C ASP A 196 -16.29 0.29 -8.86
N PRO A 197 -16.46 -1.05 -8.78
CA PRO A 197 -16.64 -1.90 -9.96
C PRO A 197 -17.91 -1.57 -10.76
N GLU A 198 -18.92 -1.03 -10.09
CA GLU A 198 -20.22 -0.68 -10.70
C GLU A 198 -20.21 0.71 -11.35
N GLY A 199 -19.22 1.54 -11.05
CA GLY A 199 -19.09 2.89 -11.60
C GLY A 199 -20.08 3.90 -11.01
N GLU A 200 -20.48 3.74 -9.73
CA GLU A 200 -21.28 4.72 -9.00
C GLU A 200 -20.63 6.12 -8.92
N CYS A 201 -19.29 6.17 -8.94
CA CYS A 201 -18.46 7.37 -9.03
C CYS A 201 -18.27 7.87 -10.48
N GLY A 202 -18.94 7.26 -11.46
CA GLY A 202 -18.96 7.67 -12.87
C GLY A 202 -18.31 6.69 -13.85
N THR A 203 -17.26 5.96 -13.43
CA THR A 203 -16.60 4.93 -14.25
C THR A 203 -16.20 3.75 -13.39
N PRO A 204 -16.31 2.49 -13.87
CA PRO A 204 -15.82 1.32 -13.17
C PRO A 204 -14.33 1.40 -12.82
N PHE A 205 -13.98 0.95 -11.61
CA PHE A 205 -12.61 0.92 -11.07
C PHE A 205 -11.82 2.23 -11.26
N PRO A 206 -12.36 3.38 -10.80
CA PRO A 206 -11.78 4.68 -11.08
C PRO A 206 -10.36 4.85 -10.52
N LEU A 207 -10.02 4.22 -9.38
CA LEU A 207 -8.65 4.30 -8.86
C LEU A 207 -7.68 3.47 -9.67
N LEU A 208 -8.07 2.24 -10.03
CA LEU A 208 -7.26 1.41 -10.91
C LEU A 208 -7.05 2.10 -12.27
N GLY A 209 -8.10 2.70 -12.81
CA GLY A 209 -8.04 3.47 -14.06
C GLY A 209 -7.09 4.68 -13.97
N ALA A 210 -7.00 5.33 -12.81
CA ALA A 210 -6.07 6.45 -12.62
C ALA A 210 -4.58 6.06 -12.59
N LEU A 211 -4.27 4.77 -12.47
CA LEU A 211 -2.89 4.29 -12.49
C LEU A 211 -2.29 4.15 -13.90
N PHE A 212 -3.13 4.21 -14.95
CA PHE A 212 -2.75 3.94 -16.34
C PHE A 212 -3.20 5.07 -17.30
#